data_AF-A0A9E1WVA1-F1
#
_entry.id   AF-A0A9E1WVA1-F1
#
_cell.length_a   1.000
_cell.length_b   1.000
_cell.length_c   1.000
_cell.angle_alpha   90.00
_cell.angle_beta   90.00
_cell.angle_gamma   90.00
#
_symmetry.space_group_name_H-M   'P 1'
#
loop_
_entity.id
_entity.type
_entity.pdbx_description
1 polymer ?
#
loop_
_entity_poly.entity_id
_entity_poly.type
_entity_poly.pdbx_seq_one_letter_code
_entity_poly.pdbx_strand_id
1 'polypeptide(L)'
;MKLHLLLSICAALTLCTNIHGETTIDNNLIQRMEEVGPKGTVSTLVYLVDHVDVKSLSDSISQANMRFVDRHQLVVETLQATALSTQGSILASLKSQQGVTKITPFWISNVIRVDARPDVIHQLANRSDVLHIYLNYSIELVTPVHMGPAEQSDNRGGVEPGITAIRATEAWEMGYTGEGVLVATLDTGVDGNHAALASRWAGLRPEYAGHPEWAFLDPYTNNHNFPFDGGSHGSHTMGSVCGGSPGLGIGVAPDAHWITSAGIDRGSISETVADSIETFEWFIDPDGNPATAWDMPRVCSNSWGLTSGHGYPNCDETFWTYLDALEAAGCVVLFSAGNEGSSGLRRPGDRATDEYRTCAVAAIDPYNPNFPIASFSSRGPTNCTPSGASAIKPDISAPGVDTYSSVPGGGYSSYSGTSMASPHINGAVALMLQANPDLDVETIKEILYSTAVDLGAAGEDNDYGHGIIDCVEAINMAIELADPCNASLGFCPQDIDGDYSVTVSDLLTVIGTWGVCGDGSFKPAGDVNGDCCVTVADILSVVDAWGNNCTPIGACCLPEGGCSEAVIEAECLQAGGEYNGDDSTCAFSNCPDNGACCFDDGSCTYGLPN
;
A
#
# COMPACT_ATOMS: atom_id res chain seq x y z
N MET A 1 14.28 13.80 -18.56
CA MET A 1 13.31 12.94 -17.86
C MET A 1 12.24 13.70 -17.07
N LYS A 2 12.51 14.40 -15.95
CA LYS A 2 11.44 15.06 -15.15
C LYS A 2 10.46 15.93 -15.96
N LEU A 3 10.95 16.72 -16.91
CA LEU A 3 10.09 17.59 -17.72
C LEU A 3 9.27 16.82 -18.78
N HIS A 4 9.78 15.71 -19.33
CA HIS A 4 9.05 14.89 -20.30
C HIS A 4 8.01 14.00 -19.63
N LEU A 5 8.29 13.48 -18.44
CA LEU A 5 7.30 12.72 -17.67
C LEU A 5 6.17 13.62 -17.14
N LEU A 6 6.48 14.84 -16.67
CA LEU A 6 5.48 15.85 -16.31
C LEU A 6 4.61 16.28 -17.52
N LEU A 7 5.18 16.31 -18.73
CA LEU A 7 4.44 16.64 -19.96
C LEU A 7 3.54 15.49 -20.45
N SER A 8 3.97 14.23 -20.29
CA SER A 8 3.13 13.05 -20.60
C SER A 8 2.05 12.80 -19.53
N ILE A 9 2.34 13.03 -18.24
CA ILE A 9 1.35 12.91 -17.15
C ILE A 9 0.36 14.10 -17.16
N CYS A 10 0.77 15.29 -17.61
CA CYS A 10 -0.17 16.37 -17.93
C CYS A 10 -1.07 16.05 -19.13
N ALA A 11 -0.74 15.08 -19.99
CA ALA A 11 -1.66 14.55 -20.99
C ALA A 11 -2.61 13.48 -20.42
N ALA A 12 -2.25 12.85 -19.30
CA ALA A 12 -3.16 11.99 -18.50
C ALA A 12 -4.15 12.79 -17.63
N LEU A 13 -4.03 14.13 -17.57
CA LEU A 13 -5.17 15.03 -17.27
C LEU A 13 -6.13 15.09 -18.48
N THR A 14 -6.46 13.95 -19.07
CA THR A 14 -7.61 13.88 -19.95
C THR A 14 -8.83 13.88 -19.04
N LEU A 15 -9.55 15.00 -19.02
CA LEU A 15 -10.96 15.03 -18.62
C LEU A 15 -11.70 14.01 -19.48
N CYS A 16 -11.69 12.75 -19.07
CA CYS A 16 -12.58 11.74 -19.60
C CYS A 16 -13.97 12.14 -19.13
N THR A 17 -14.68 12.90 -19.97
CA THR A 17 -16.14 13.01 -19.87
C THR A 17 -16.74 11.64 -20.22
N ASN A 18 -16.50 10.65 -19.38
CA ASN A 18 -17.26 9.42 -19.40
C ASN A 18 -18.67 9.80 -18.99
N ILE A 19 -19.64 9.44 -19.84
CA ILE A 19 -21.04 9.40 -19.44
C ILE A 19 -21.09 8.30 -18.37
N HIS A 20 -20.91 8.71 -17.12
CA HIS A 20 -20.91 7.78 -16.01
C HIS A 20 -22.32 7.16 -15.88
N GLY A 21 -22.38 5.91 -15.42
CA GLY A 21 -23.64 5.28 -15.03
C GLY A 21 -24.34 6.06 -13.91
N GLU A 22 -25.57 5.67 -13.54
CA GLU A 22 -26.25 6.29 -12.40
C GLU A 22 -25.37 6.20 -11.14
N THR A 23 -25.15 7.35 -10.48
CA THR A 23 -24.48 7.43 -9.18
C THR A 23 -25.06 6.40 -8.22
N THR A 24 -24.21 5.57 -7.65
CA THR A 24 -24.68 4.53 -6.73
C THR A 24 -24.63 5.03 -5.29
N ILE A 25 -25.79 5.05 -4.63
CA ILE A 25 -25.90 5.23 -3.18
C ILE A 25 -25.81 3.85 -2.54
N ASP A 26 -24.92 3.68 -1.57
CA ASP A 26 -24.81 2.44 -0.82
C ASP A 26 -26.15 2.03 -0.17
N ASN A 27 -26.43 0.72 -0.14
CA ASN A 27 -27.69 0.19 0.37
C ASN A 27 -27.85 0.44 1.88
N ASN A 28 -26.76 0.37 2.65
CA ASN A 28 -26.83 0.64 4.08
C ASN A 28 -27.00 2.13 4.36
N LEU A 29 -26.47 3.00 3.50
CA LEU A 29 -26.78 4.43 3.54
C LEU A 29 -28.28 4.69 3.29
N ILE A 30 -28.90 4.01 2.33
CA ILE A 30 -30.35 4.11 2.09
C ILE A 30 -31.12 3.72 3.37
N GLN A 31 -30.81 2.57 3.96
CA GLN A 31 -31.45 2.13 5.20
C GLN A 31 -31.24 3.15 6.33
N ARG A 32 -30.02 3.68 6.47
CA ARG A 32 -29.70 4.65 7.51
C ARG A 32 -30.48 5.95 7.35
N MET A 33 -30.68 6.42 6.12
CA MET A 33 -31.50 7.60 5.82
C MET A 33 -32.97 7.39 6.20
N GLU A 34 -33.51 6.19 6.00
CA GLU A 34 -34.87 5.84 6.43
C GLU A 34 -35.01 5.84 7.95
N GLU A 35 -34.03 5.28 8.67
CA GLU A 35 -34.02 5.19 10.13
C GLU A 35 -33.99 6.56 10.83
N VAL A 36 -33.16 7.49 10.33
CA VAL A 36 -33.06 8.84 10.92
C VAL A 36 -34.20 9.76 10.48
N GLY A 37 -34.90 9.40 9.41
CA GLY A 37 -35.99 10.16 8.81
C GLY A 37 -35.55 11.44 8.08
N PRO A 38 -36.48 12.15 7.42
CA PRO A 38 -36.17 13.22 6.47
C PRO A 38 -35.52 14.47 7.08
N LYS A 39 -35.54 14.60 8.41
CA LYS A 39 -34.91 15.71 9.14
C LYS A 39 -33.66 15.28 9.92
N GLY A 40 -33.39 13.97 9.97
CA GLY A 40 -32.19 13.44 10.59
C GLY A 40 -30.94 13.81 9.78
N THR A 41 -29.78 13.69 10.41
CA THR A 41 -28.48 13.90 9.76
C THR A 41 -27.80 12.55 9.63
N VAL A 42 -27.25 12.27 8.46
CA VAL A 42 -26.42 11.10 8.17
C VAL A 42 -25.04 11.57 7.75
N SER A 43 -23.99 10.90 8.24
CA SER A 43 -22.61 11.14 7.83
C SER A 43 -22.30 10.27 6.62
N THR A 44 -21.78 10.86 5.55
CA THR A 44 -21.55 10.17 4.27
C THR A 44 -20.17 10.51 3.71
N LEU A 45 -19.65 9.60 2.88
CA LEU A 45 -18.44 9.80 2.08
C LEU A 45 -18.85 9.89 0.61
N VAL A 46 -18.58 11.03 -0.01
CA VAL A 46 -18.93 11.34 -1.40
C VAL A 46 -17.68 11.26 -2.25
N TYR A 47 -17.54 10.18 -3.01
CA TYR A 47 -16.45 9.98 -3.97
C TYR A 47 -16.80 10.64 -5.30
N LEU A 48 -15.84 11.34 -5.91
CA LEU A 48 -16.05 12.04 -7.17
C LEU A 48 -15.66 11.18 -8.38
N VAL A 49 -16.25 11.49 -9.54
CA VAL A 49 -15.99 10.76 -10.81
C VAL A 49 -14.55 10.91 -11.24
N ASP A 50 -14.04 12.13 -11.26
CA ASP A 50 -12.64 12.40 -11.59
C ASP A 50 -11.78 11.93 -10.42
N HIS A 51 -10.89 10.97 -10.64
CA HIS A 51 -9.92 10.53 -9.64
C HIS A 51 -8.65 10.07 -10.36
N VAL A 52 -7.55 9.98 -9.62
CA VAL A 52 -6.28 9.51 -10.17
C VAL A 52 -6.40 8.01 -10.42
N ASP A 53 -6.01 7.56 -11.62
CA ASP A 53 -5.76 6.14 -11.87
C ASP A 53 -4.44 5.75 -11.19
N VAL A 54 -4.57 5.36 -9.93
CA VAL A 54 -3.41 5.02 -9.09
C VAL A 54 -2.70 3.78 -9.61
N LYS A 55 -3.41 2.86 -10.27
CA LYS A 55 -2.77 1.66 -10.83
C LYS A 55 -1.84 2.03 -11.98
N SER A 56 -2.33 2.76 -12.98
CA SER A 56 -1.48 3.19 -14.09
C SER A 56 -0.33 4.09 -13.64
N LEU A 57 -0.55 4.90 -12.61
CA LEU A 57 0.50 5.71 -12.00
C LEU A 57 1.58 4.83 -11.34
N SER A 58 1.18 3.85 -10.52
CA SER A 58 2.11 2.89 -9.92
C SER A 58 2.88 2.08 -10.98
N ASP A 59 2.20 1.56 -12.00
CA ASP A 59 2.83 0.81 -13.10
C ASP A 59 3.92 1.66 -13.79
N SER A 60 3.62 2.93 -14.07
CA SER A 60 4.57 3.88 -14.66
C SER A 60 5.76 4.19 -13.75
N ILE A 61 5.54 4.26 -12.44
CA ILE A 61 6.57 4.51 -11.42
C ILE A 61 7.53 3.33 -11.31
N SER A 62 7.00 2.12 -11.27
CA SER A 62 7.78 0.88 -11.21
C SER A 62 8.60 0.68 -12.49
N GLN A 63 7.99 0.88 -13.68
CA GLN A 63 8.71 0.82 -14.96
C GLN A 63 9.84 1.84 -15.06
N ALA A 64 9.67 3.03 -14.48
CA ALA A 64 10.69 4.06 -14.46
C ALA A 64 11.76 3.88 -13.37
N ASN A 65 11.66 2.83 -12.54
CA ASN A 65 12.52 2.57 -11.38
C ASN A 65 12.76 3.83 -10.53
N MET A 66 11.68 4.56 -10.23
CA MET A 66 11.80 5.84 -9.54
C MET A 66 12.25 5.64 -8.10
N ARG A 67 13.17 6.51 -7.66
CA ARG A 67 13.51 6.63 -6.24
C ARG A 67 12.27 6.99 -5.44
N PHE A 68 12.23 6.52 -4.19
CA PHE A 68 11.10 6.74 -3.28
C PHE A 68 10.69 8.22 -3.19
N VAL A 69 11.67 9.12 -3.06
CA VAL A 69 11.41 10.58 -2.93
C VAL A 69 10.75 11.19 -4.17
N ASP A 70 11.05 10.68 -5.36
CA ASP A 70 10.50 11.18 -6.62
C ASP A 70 9.09 10.60 -6.86
N ARG A 71 8.88 9.32 -6.49
CA ARG A 71 7.57 8.65 -6.47
C ARG A 71 6.59 9.36 -5.55
N HIS A 72 6.97 9.57 -4.28
CA HIS A 72 6.14 10.22 -3.26
C HIS A 72 5.64 11.58 -3.74
N GLN A 73 6.58 12.44 -4.16
CA GLN A 73 6.26 13.79 -4.65
C GLN A 73 5.28 13.74 -5.82
N LEU A 74 5.53 12.88 -6.82
CA LEU A 74 4.67 12.75 -8.00
C LEU A 74 3.25 12.34 -7.62
N VAL A 75 3.10 11.34 -6.76
CA VAL A 75 1.78 10.84 -6.33
C VAL A 75 1.02 11.93 -5.57
N VAL A 76 1.65 12.55 -4.57
CA VAL A 76 1.01 13.58 -3.74
C VAL A 76 0.60 14.80 -4.58
N GLU A 77 1.49 15.32 -5.42
CA GLU A 77 1.17 16.47 -6.29
C GLU A 77 0.01 16.16 -7.24
N THR A 78 -0.04 14.93 -7.78
CA THR A 78 -1.10 14.49 -8.70
C THR A 78 -2.46 14.39 -7.99
N LEU A 79 -2.49 13.81 -6.79
CA LEU A 79 -3.70 13.70 -5.97
C LEU A 79 -4.23 15.08 -5.54
N GLN A 80 -3.34 15.93 -5.01
CA GLN A 80 -3.67 17.30 -4.60
C GLN A 80 -4.17 18.15 -5.78
N ALA A 81 -3.52 18.08 -6.94
CA ALA A 81 -3.93 18.81 -8.14
C ALA A 81 -5.31 18.36 -8.64
N THR A 82 -5.57 17.05 -8.63
CA THR A 82 -6.88 16.48 -9.00
C THR A 82 -7.97 17.05 -8.11
N ALA A 83 -7.84 16.89 -6.79
CA ALA A 83 -8.83 17.38 -5.83
C ALA A 83 -9.04 18.90 -5.91
N LEU A 84 -7.97 19.68 -6.07
CA LEU A 84 -8.06 21.14 -6.22
C LEU A 84 -8.86 21.53 -7.47
N SER A 85 -8.71 20.80 -8.56
CA SER A 85 -9.39 21.09 -9.83
C SER A 85 -10.86 20.66 -9.86
N THR A 86 -11.23 19.60 -9.12
CA THR A 86 -12.55 18.95 -9.23
C THR A 86 -13.50 19.30 -8.08
N GLN A 87 -13.02 19.47 -6.86
CA GLN A 87 -13.90 19.62 -5.68
C GLN A 87 -14.57 20.99 -5.58
N GLY A 88 -14.06 22.02 -6.28
CA GLY A 88 -14.51 23.41 -6.10
C GLY A 88 -16.02 23.62 -6.29
N SER A 89 -16.61 22.99 -7.32
CA SER A 89 -18.03 23.12 -7.65
C SER A 89 -18.95 22.54 -6.56
N ILE A 90 -18.68 21.30 -6.14
CA ILE A 90 -19.48 20.62 -5.13
C ILE A 90 -19.34 21.29 -3.75
N LEU A 91 -18.13 21.67 -3.35
CA LEU A 91 -17.89 22.39 -2.10
C LEU A 91 -18.62 23.74 -2.05
N ALA A 92 -18.65 24.49 -3.16
CA ALA A 92 -19.40 25.74 -3.24
C ALA A 92 -20.91 25.52 -3.09
N SER A 93 -21.45 24.45 -3.70
CA SER A 93 -22.87 24.13 -3.60
C SER A 93 -23.27 23.76 -2.16
N LEU A 94 -22.48 22.93 -1.49
CA LEU A 94 -22.74 22.44 -0.14
C LEU A 94 -22.68 23.54 0.94
N LYS A 95 -21.73 24.48 0.84
CA LYS A 95 -21.55 25.57 1.84
C LYS A 95 -22.80 26.42 2.07
N SER A 96 -23.65 26.55 1.05
CA SER A 96 -24.87 27.36 1.11
C SER A 96 -26.16 26.55 1.32
N GLN A 97 -26.04 25.23 1.36
CA GLN A 97 -27.18 24.33 1.31
C GLN A 97 -27.76 24.07 2.71
N GLN A 98 -29.03 24.41 2.89
CA GLN A 98 -29.73 24.13 4.12
C GLN A 98 -29.84 22.62 4.33
N GLY A 99 -29.38 22.12 5.49
CA GLY A 99 -29.42 20.69 5.82
C GLY A 99 -28.07 20.00 5.80
N VAL A 100 -27.02 20.70 5.37
CA VAL A 100 -25.63 20.29 5.57
C VAL A 100 -25.16 20.79 6.94
N THR A 101 -24.51 19.92 7.70
CA THR A 101 -24.00 20.22 9.05
C THR A 101 -22.47 20.13 9.14
N LYS A 102 -21.82 19.28 8.33
CA LYS A 102 -20.36 19.16 8.26
C LYS A 102 -19.93 18.90 6.82
N ILE A 103 -18.81 19.50 6.41
CA ILE A 103 -18.15 19.27 5.13
C ILE A 103 -16.66 19.16 5.42
N THR A 104 -16.04 18.04 5.09
CA THR A 104 -14.59 17.85 5.18
C THR A 104 -14.09 17.30 3.84
N PRO A 105 -13.33 18.09 3.05
CA PRO A 105 -12.69 17.61 1.84
C PRO A 105 -11.43 16.80 2.17
N PHE A 106 -11.17 15.76 1.38
CA PHE A 106 -9.94 14.98 1.40
C PHE A 106 -9.40 14.87 -0.03
N TRP A 107 -8.11 15.13 -0.21
CA TRP A 107 -7.43 15.06 -1.50
C TRP A 107 -6.89 13.67 -1.81
N ILE A 108 -6.58 12.83 -0.81
CA ILE A 108 -5.93 11.50 -1.02
C ILE A 108 -6.69 10.56 -1.96
N SER A 109 -8.02 10.69 -2.04
CA SER A 109 -8.87 9.87 -2.93
C SER A 109 -10.01 10.66 -3.58
N ASN A 110 -9.86 11.98 -3.63
CA ASN A 110 -10.88 12.91 -4.11
C ASN A 110 -12.28 12.67 -3.53
N VAL A 111 -12.33 12.57 -2.20
CA VAL A 111 -13.54 12.25 -1.42
C VAL A 111 -13.90 13.41 -0.51
N ILE A 112 -15.20 13.59 -0.28
CA ILE A 112 -15.71 14.63 0.62
C ILE A 112 -16.61 13.97 1.65
N ARG A 113 -16.27 14.10 2.94
CA ARG A 113 -17.23 13.80 4.00
C ARG A 113 -18.31 14.88 4.01
N VAL A 114 -19.56 14.45 3.93
CA VAL A 114 -20.72 15.31 4.03
C VAL A 114 -21.67 14.76 5.10
N ASP A 115 -21.84 15.50 6.19
CA ASP A 115 -22.89 15.21 7.17
C ASP A 115 -24.10 16.06 6.80
N ALA A 116 -25.18 15.42 6.35
CA ALA A 116 -26.35 16.14 5.83
C ALA A 116 -27.66 15.37 5.99
N ARG A 117 -28.77 16.05 5.69
CA ARG A 117 -30.09 15.42 5.63
C ARG A 117 -30.26 14.53 4.39
N PRO A 118 -31.17 13.53 4.41
CA PRO A 118 -31.44 12.67 3.26
C PRO A 118 -31.79 13.41 1.96
N ASP A 119 -32.51 14.53 2.02
CA ASP A 119 -32.86 15.33 0.83
C ASP A 119 -31.64 15.92 0.13
N VAL A 120 -30.59 16.25 0.89
CA VAL A 120 -29.31 16.73 0.35
C VAL A 120 -28.53 15.59 -0.27
N ILE A 121 -28.47 14.42 0.39
CA ILE A 121 -27.75 13.25 -0.11
C ILE A 121 -28.32 12.78 -1.45
N HIS A 122 -29.65 12.73 -1.58
CA HIS A 122 -30.28 12.43 -2.87
C HIS A 122 -30.00 13.50 -3.94
N GLN A 123 -29.84 14.78 -3.57
CA GLN A 123 -29.42 15.82 -4.53
C GLN A 123 -27.98 15.62 -4.98
N LEU A 124 -27.08 15.23 -4.07
CA LEU A 124 -25.69 14.91 -4.41
C LEU A 124 -25.62 13.74 -5.39
N ALA A 125 -26.43 12.70 -5.19
CA ALA A 125 -26.47 11.55 -6.09
C ALA A 125 -26.91 11.93 -7.53
N ASN A 126 -27.61 13.05 -7.72
CA ASN A 126 -28.01 13.53 -9.04
C ASN A 126 -26.96 14.41 -9.73
N ARG A 127 -25.81 14.66 -9.09
CA ARG A 127 -24.72 15.42 -9.70
C ARG A 127 -23.91 14.52 -10.63
N SER A 128 -23.50 15.05 -11.77
CA SER A 128 -22.68 14.32 -12.75
C SER A 128 -21.23 14.13 -12.33
N ASP A 129 -20.76 14.85 -11.30
CA ASP A 129 -19.40 14.77 -10.78
C ASP A 129 -19.28 13.87 -9.53
N VAL A 130 -20.36 13.20 -9.12
CA VAL A 130 -20.38 12.25 -8.00
C VAL A 130 -20.41 10.82 -8.55
N LEU A 131 -19.50 9.98 -8.03
CA LEU A 131 -19.32 8.58 -8.42
C LEU A 131 -20.11 7.65 -7.49
N HIS A 132 -19.77 7.70 -6.19
CA HIS A 132 -20.36 6.87 -5.15
C HIS A 132 -20.63 7.70 -3.90
N ILE A 133 -21.70 7.33 -3.19
CA ILE A 133 -21.97 7.86 -1.85
C ILE A 133 -22.09 6.70 -0.87
N TYR A 134 -21.09 6.56 -0.01
CA TYR A 134 -21.05 5.55 1.05
C TYR A 134 -21.51 6.12 2.38
N LEU A 135 -22.03 5.24 3.24
CA LEU A 135 -22.23 5.57 4.64
C LEU A 135 -20.85 5.77 5.30
N ASN A 136 -20.68 6.83 6.08
CA ASN A 136 -19.48 6.99 6.89
C ASN A 136 -19.62 6.14 8.16
N TYR A 137 -19.27 4.87 8.03
CA TYR A 137 -19.49 3.89 9.08
C TYR A 137 -18.47 3.95 10.21
N SER A 138 -18.77 3.26 11.31
CA SER A 138 -17.85 3.09 12.42
C SER A 138 -16.86 1.95 12.27
N ILE A 139 -15.59 2.24 12.52
CA ILE A 139 -14.48 1.28 12.48
C ILE A 139 -14.26 0.67 13.87
N GLU A 140 -13.97 -0.64 13.92
CA GLU A 140 -13.78 -1.36 15.18
C GLU A 140 -12.32 -1.78 15.35
N LEU A 141 -11.84 -1.75 16.60
CA LEU A 141 -10.60 -2.43 16.95
C LEU A 141 -10.73 -3.94 16.71
N VAL A 142 -9.67 -4.57 16.22
CA VAL A 142 -9.51 -6.02 16.31
C VAL A 142 -9.05 -6.35 17.73
N THR A 143 -10.02 -6.44 18.64
CA THR A 143 -9.76 -6.64 20.07
C THR A 143 -8.97 -7.93 20.30
N PRO A 144 -7.88 -7.90 21.10
CA PRO A 144 -7.15 -9.10 21.49
C PRO A 144 -8.07 -10.12 22.17
N VAL A 145 -7.91 -11.40 21.84
CA VAL A 145 -8.70 -12.48 22.45
C VAL A 145 -8.27 -12.80 23.87
N HIS A 146 -7.03 -12.42 24.22
CA HIS A 146 -6.47 -12.57 25.55
C HIS A 146 -5.60 -11.35 25.88
N MET A 147 -5.75 -10.84 27.09
CA MET A 147 -4.90 -9.81 27.64
C MET A 147 -4.43 -10.25 29.03
N GLY A 148 -3.12 -10.47 29.16
CA GLY A 148 -2.48 -10.80 30.43
C GLY A 148 -2.48 -9.62 31.42
N PRO A 149 -2.00 -9.85 32.66
CA PRO A 149 -1.82 -8.79 33.64
C PRO A 149 -0.68 -7.84 33.21
N ALA A 150 -0.88 -6.54 33.42
CA ALA A 150 0.17 -5.55 33.20
C ALA A 150 1.23 -5.60 34.32
N GLU A 151 2.50 -5.65 33.92
CA GLU A 151 3.70 -5.58 34.76
C GLU A 151 4.29 -4.18 34.71
N GLN A 152 4.88 -3.68 35.80
CA GLN A 152 5.40 -2.31 35.88
C GLN A 152 6.82 -2.14 35.30
N SER A 153 7.48 -3.22 34.90
CA SER A 153 8.81 -3.20 34.31
C SER A 153 9.02 -4.45 33.48
N ASP A 154 9.88 -4.36 32.46
CA ASP A 154 10.33 -5.54 31.72
C ASP A 154 11.24 -6.40 32.60
N ASN A 155 10.69 -7.51 33.09
CA ASN A 155 11.41 -8.46 33.94
C ASN A 155 11.73 -9.77 33.22
N ARG A 156 11.40 -9.91 31.92
CA ARG A 156 11.65 -11.16 31.18
C ARG A 156 13.14 -11.39 30.97
N GLY A 157 13.85 -10.34 30.54
CA GLY A 157 15.22 -10.45 30.04
C GLY A 157 15.28 -11.23 28.73
N GLY A 158 16.08 -10.75 27.78
CA GLY A 158 16.22 -11.37 26.45
C GLY A 158 15.21 -10.84 25.44
N VAL A 159 14.99 -11.64 24.39
CA VAL A 159 14.21 -11.27 23.21
C VAL A 159 12.87 -12.00 23.22
N GLU A 160 11.80 -11.34 22.80
CA GLU A 160 10.49 -11.98 22.65
C GLU A 160 10.55 -13.19 21.70
N PRO A 161 10.00 -14.36 22.06
CA PRO A 161 10.10 -15.58 21.24
C PRO A 161 9.57 -15.42 19.81
N GLY A 162 8.54 -14.59 19.60
CA GLY A 162 8.03 -14.27 18.26
C GLY A 162 9.09 -13.66 17.34
N ILE A 163 9.94 -12.77 17.86
CA ILE A 163 11.04 -12.15 17.11
C ILE A 163 12.07 -13.21 16.68
N THR A 164 12.36 -14.18 17.56
CA THR A 164 13.28 -15.27 17.23
C THR A 164 12.66 -16.23 16.20
N ALA A 165 11.35 -16.51 16.31
CA ALA A 165 10.65 -17.41 15.40
C ALA A 165 10.68 -16.95 13.93
N ILE A 166 10.68 -15.63 13.70
CA ILE A 166 10.77 -15.03 12.36
C ILE A 166 12.20 -14.67 11.94
N ARG A 167 13.20 -15.16 12.68
CA ARG A 167 14.64 -14.93 12.42
C ARG A 167 15.08 -13.46 12.45
N ALA A 168 14.32 -12.57 13.10
CA ALA A 168 14.70 -11.15 13.18
C ALA A 168 15.97 -10.91 14.02
N THR A 169 16.26 -11.77 14.99
CA THR A 169 17.53 -11.70 15.74
C THR A 169 18.75 -11.88 14.85
N GLU A 170 18.66 -12.74 13.83
CA GLU A 170 19.73 -12.98 12.86
C GLU A 170 19.86 -11.80 11.90
N ALA A 171 18.73 -11.17 11.50
CA ALA A 171 18.75 -9.92 10.76
C ALA A 171 19.49 -8.79 11.52
N TRP A 172 19.32 -8.72 12.84
CA TRP A 172 20.09 -7.77 13.67
C TRP A 172 21.59 -8.07 13.67
N GLU A 173 21.98 -9.35 13.67
CA GLU A 173 23.38 -9.77 13.54
C GLU A 173 23.97 -9.41 12.16
N MET A 174 23.12 -9.35 11.13
CA MET A 174 23.46 -8.85 9.79
C MET A 174 23.57 -7.31 9.73
N GLY A 175 23.19 -6.59 10.80
CA GLY A 175 23.26 -5.13 10.89
C GLY A 175 21.96 -4.40 10.52
N TYR A 176 20.86 -5.13 10.31
CA TYR A 176 19.55 -4.56 10.00
C TYR A 176 18.69 -4.53 11.25
N THR A 177 18.37 -3.33 11.74
CA THR A 177 17.58 -3.09 12.96
C THR A 177 16.39 -2.16 12.71
N GLY A 178 16.16 -1.73 11.47
CA GLY A 178 15.15 -0.75 11.06
C GLY A 178 15.62 0.69 11.10
N GLU A 179 16.94 0.92 11.28
CA GLU A 179 17.52 2.26 11.37
C GLU A 179 17.16 3.10 10.14
N GLY A 180 16.74 4.36 10.39
CA GLY A 180 16.40 5.31 9.34
C GLY A 180 15.02 5.11 8.71
N VAL A 181 14.28 4.05 9.07
CA VAL A 181 12.93 3.81 8.59
C VAL A 181 11.89 4.40 9.54
N LEU A 182 10.89 5.07 8.97
CA LEU A 182 9.75 5.61 9.69
C LEU A 182 8.56 4.63 9.59
N VAL A 183 8.04 4.19 10.73
CA VAL A 183 6.86 3.31 10.82
C VAL A 183 5.67 4.06 11.40
N ALA A 184 4.46 3.67 11.03
CA ALA A 184 3.24 4.28 11.49
C ALA A 184 2.27 3.26 12.11
N THR A 185 1.37 3.76 12.95
CA THR A 185 0.18 3.00 13.35
C THR A 185 -1.03 3.92 13.47
N LEU A 186 -2.16 3.45 12.95
CA LEU A 186 -3.50 3.94 13.26
C LEU A 186 -4.13 2.98 14.26
N ASP A 187 -4.21 3.40 15.53
CA ASP A 187 -4.62 2.54 16.64
C ASP A 187 -5.19 3.41 17.80
N THR A 188 -5.21 2.90 19.04
CA THR A 188 -5.68 3.63 20.24
C THR A 188 -4.78 4.79 20.68
N GLY A 189 -3.66 4.97 19.98
CA GLY A 189 -2.55 5.87 20.26
C GLY A 189 -1.33 5.11 20.79
N VAL A 190 -0.24 5.83 21.08
CA VAL A 190 1.00 5.26 21.64
C VAL A 190 1.42 6.09 22.85
N ASP A 191 1.78 5.45 23.96
CA ASP A 191 2.37 6.15 25.10
C ASP A 191 3.79 6.65 24.76
N GLY A 192 3.88 7.93 24.41
CA GLY A 192 5.16 8.58 24.07
C GLY A 192 6.17 8.64 25.21
N ASN A 193 5.75 8.41 26.46
CA ASN A 193 6.66 8.38 27.62
C ASN A 193 7.17 6.96 27.92
N HIS A 194 6.68 5.94 27.20
CA HIS A 194 7.06 4.57 27.47
C HIS A 194 8.55 4.33 27.20
N ALA A 195 9.30 3.80 28.18
CA ALA A 195 10.76 3.69 28.11
C ALA A 195 11.27 2.87 26.91
N ALA A 196 10.48 1.90 26.44
CA ALA A 196 10.81 1.09 25.27
C ALA A 196 10.64 1.82 23.91
N LEU A 197 9.93 2.96 23.88
CA LEU A 197 9.48 3.63 22.65
C LEU A 197 9.89 5.12 22.59
N ALA A 198 10.00 5.78 23.75
CA ALA A 198 10.07 7.23 23.86
C ALA A 198 11.21 7.87 23.04
N SER A 199 12.40 7.24 23.01
CA SER A 199 13.55 7.78 22.28
C SER A 199 13.43 7.72 20.76
N ARG A 200 12.44 6.99 20.23
CA ARG A 200 12.27 6.71 18.81
C ARG A 200 11.09 7.46 18.20
N TRP A 201 10.28 8.15 19.01
CA TRP A 201 9.22 9.00 18.50
C TRP A 201 9.80 10.05 17.55
N ALA A 202 9.28 10.11 16.33
CA ALA A 202 9.83 10.94 15.27
C ALA A 202 9.85 12.43 15.65
N GLY A 203 8.88 12.88 16.45
CA GLY A 203 8.78 14.26 16.94
C GLY A 203 9.99 14.76 17.77
N LEU A 204 10.91 13.87 18.17
CA LEU A 204 12.17 14.24 18.83
C LEU A 204 13.32 14.51 17.85
N ARG A 205 13.16 14.15 16.57
CA ARG A 205 14.23 14.34 15.59
C ARG A 205 14.37 15.82 15.18
N PRO A 206 15.57 16.26 14.76
CA PRO A 206 15.81 17.66 14.37
C PRO A 206 14.87 18.20 13.28
N GLU A 207 14.44 17.34 12.36
CA GLU A 207 13.56 17.69 11.25
C GLU A 207 12.13 18.06 11.73
N TYR A 208 11.69 17.51 12.87
CA TYR A 208 10.39 17.80 13.50
C TYR A 208 10.44 18.94 14.53
N ALA A 209 11.58 19.64 14.67
CA ALA A 209 11.79 20.58 15.76
C ALA A 209 10.75 21.71 15.77
N GLY A 210 9.89 21.72 16.80
CA GLY A 210 8.82 22.71 16.97
C GLY A 210 7.50 22.35 16.28
N HIS A 211 7.43 21.17 15.66
CA HIS A 211 6.29 20.69 14.87
C HIS A 211 5.85 19.27 15.29
N PRO A 212 5.40 19.07 16.53
CA PRO A 212 4.93 17.76 16.99
C PRO A 212 3.71 17.25 16.20
N GLU A 213 2.96 18.13 15.54
CA GLU A 213 1.84 17.81 14.65
C GLU A 213 2.21 17.03 13.40
N TRP A 214 3.47 17.04 12.98
CA TRP A 214 3.93 16.19 11.89
C TRP A 214 4.22 14.75 12.37
N ALA A 215 4.23 14.49 13.68
CA ALA A 215 4.56 13.19 14.26
C ALA A 215 3.47 12.55 15.14
N PHE A 216 2.38 13.26 15.42
CA PHE A 216 1.25 12.75 16.17
C PHE A 216 -0.07 13.40 15.75
N LEU A 217 -1.06 12.57 15.40
CA LEU A 217 -2.41 12.97 15.05
C LEU A 217 -3.43 12.35 16.02
N ASP A 218 -4.30 13.19 16.60
CA ASP A 218 -5.56 12.75 17.21
C ASP A 218 -6.67 13.36 16.34
N PRO A 219 -7.22 12.62 15.35
CA PRO A 219 -8.20 13.16 14.40
C PRO A 219 -9.51 13.59 15.09
N TYR A 220 -9.73 13.13 16.33
CA TYR A 220 -10.92 13.47 17.09
C TYR A 220 -10.79 14.78 17.87
N THR A 221 -9.76 14.89 18.72
CA THR A 221 -9.56 16.11 19.52
C THR A 221 -8.76 17.19 18.80
N ASN A 222 -8.19 16.85 17.63
CA ASN A 222 -7.20 17.66 16.91
C ASN A 222 -6.03 18.04 17.84
N ASN A 223 -5.63 17.11 18.72
CA ASN A 223 -4.50 17.26 19.62
C ASN A 223 -3.26 16.66 19.00
N HIS A 224 -2.25 17.51 18.86
CA HIS A 224 -0.98 17.17 18.22
C HIS A 224 0.23 17.36 19.13
N ASN A 225 0.02 17.68 20.41
CA ASN A 225 1.11 18.16 21.25
C ASN A 225 2.09 17.06 21.66
N PHE A 226 1.58 15.87 21.96
CA PHE A 226 2.38 14.74 22.41
C PHE A 226 1.55 13.44 22.32
N PRO A 227 2.14 12.32 21.85
CA PRO A 227 1.42 11.06 21.69
C PRO A 227 1.06 10.46 23.05
N PHE A 228 -0.16 9.94 23.12
CA PHE A 228 -0.70 9.26 24.27
C PHE A 228 -1.61 8.12 23.80
N ASP A 229 -1.79 7.13 24.66
CA ASP A 229 -2.67 6.00 24.40
C ASP A 229 -3.74 5.94 25.48
N GLY A 230 -5.00 6.05 25.06
CA GLY A 230 -6.16 6.02 25.94
C GLY A 230 -6.69 4.61 26.22
N GLY A 231 -6.24 3.63 25.43
CA GLY A 231 -6.56 2.21 25.58
C GLY A 231 -5.37 1.46 26.15
N SER A 232 -4.62 0.82 25.26
CA SER A 232 -3.34 0.14 25.52
C SER A 232 -2.84 -0.59 24.27
N HIS A 233 -3.76 -0.85 23.35
CA HIS A 233 -3.56 -1.65 22.17
C HIS A 233 -2.48 -1.07 21.26
N GLY A 234 -2.55 0.21 20.94
CA GLY A 234 -1.58 0.88 20.07
C GLY A 234 -0.17 0.94 20.66
N SER A 235 -0.03 1.12 21.98
CA SER A 235 1.28 1.01 22.65
C SER A 235 1.86 -0.41 22.57
N HIS A 236 1.00 -1.43 22.58
CA HIS A 236 1.40 -2.83 22.49
C HIS A 236 1.80 -3.22 21.07
N THR A 237 1.02 -2.80 20.08
CA THR A 237 1.33 -3.04 18.66
C THR A 237 2.59 -2.30 18.25
N MET A 238 2.72 -1.00 18.54
CA MET A 238 3.93 -0.23 18.23
C MET A 238 5.17 -0.77 18.95
N GLY A 239 5.02 -1.23 20.20
CA GLY A 239 6.07 -1.95 20.93
C GLY A 239 6.53 -3.22 20.21
N SER A 240 5.60 -3.94 19.56
CA SER A 240 5.91 -5.14 18.77
C SER A 240 6.56 -4.82 17.42
N VAL A 241 6.41 -3.58 16.93
CA VAL A 241 7.16 -3.09 15.76
C VAL A 241 8.58 -2.69 16.15
N CYS A 242 8.76 -1.73 17.08
CA CYS A 242 10.04 -1.06 17.32
C CYS A 242 10.43 -0.88 18.81
N GLY A 243 9.76 -1.57 19.73
CA GLY A 243 10.01 -1.46 21.16
C GLY A 243 11.29 -2.16 21.63
N GLY A 244 12.03 -1.52 22.54
CA GLY A 244 13.23 -2.10 23.15
C GLY A 244 14.48 -1.84 22.31
N SER A 245 15.49 -2.72 22.35
CA SER A 245 16.79 -2.59 21.66
C SER A 245 17.28 -3.96 21.15
N PRO A 246 18.21 -4.02 20.18
CA PRO A 246 18.77 -5.30 19.75
C PRO A 246 19.34 -6.11 20.92
N GLY A 247 18.93 -7.38 21.04
CA GLY A 247 19.33 -8.29 22.13
C GLY A 247 18.58 -8.13 23.46
N LEU A 248 17.78 -7.06 23.62
CA LEU A 248 16.88 -6.80 24.75
C LEU A 248 15.64 -6.06 24.21
N GLY A 249 14.70 -6.79 23.61
CA GLY A 249 13.70 -6.21 22.71
C GLY A 249 12.35 -6.92 22.71
N ILE A 250 11.31 -6.12 22.48
CA ILE A 250 9.93 -6.54 22.26
C ILE A 250 9.47 -6.26 20.82
N GLY A 251 10.23 -5.46 20.06
CA GLY A 251 9.95 -5.13 18.67
C GLY A 251 10.94 -5.72 17.68
N VAL A 252 10.46 -6.01 16.48
CA VAL A 252 11.23 -6.62 15.37
C VAL A 252 12.24 -5.66 14.75
N ALA A 253 11.90 -4.39 14.61
CA ALA A 253 12.74 -3.33 14.07
C ALA A 253 13.06 -2.30 15.15
N PRO A 254 13.90 -2.66 16.13
CA PRO A 254 14.10 -1.82 17.30
C PRO A 254 14.57 -0.42 16.91
N ASP A 255 15.43 -0.22 15.90
CA ASP A 255 15.96 1.11 15.55
C ASP A 255 15.13 1.96 14.58
N ALA A 256 13.92 1.50 14.23
CA ALA A 256 12.97 2.31 13.51
C ALA A 256 12.45 3.50 14.33
N HIS A 257 12.13 4.60 13.64
CA HIS A 257 11.40 5.73 14.19
C HIS A 257 9.90 5.54 14.00
N TRP A 258 9.08 6.15 14.85
CA TRP A 258 7.62 5.99 14.75
C TRP A 258 6.84 7.29 14.81
N ILE A 259 5.72 7.31 14.08
CA ILE A 259 4.61 8.26 14.22
C ILE A 259 3.33 7.48 14.50
N THR A 260 2.29 8.16 14.99
CA THR A 260 1.02 7.49 15.31
C THR A 260 -0.17 8.41 15.12
N SER A 261 -1.30 7.80 14.73
CA SER A 261 -2.63 8.39 14.84
C SER A 261 -3.44 7.64 15.89
N ALA A 262 -4.00 8.37 16.85
CA ALA A 262 -4.87 7.84 17.91
C ALA A 262 -6.36 7.82 17.48
N GLY A 263 -6.63 7.20 16.34
CA GLY A 263 -7.93 7.22 15.67
C GLY A 263 -8.88 6.05 15.98
N ILE A 264 -8.46 5.04 16.75
CA ILE A 264 -9.24 3.78 16.97
C ILE A 264 -9.61 3.58 18.44
N ASP A 265 -10.82 3.08 18.71
CA ASP A 265 -11.33 2.55 20.01
C ASP A 265 -11.00 3.43 21.23
N ARG A 266 -11.60 4.63 21.21
CA ARG A 266 -11.43 5.69 22.23
C ARG A 266 -12.68 5.86 23.10
N GLY A 267 -13.50 4.82 23.22
CA GLY A 267 -14.62 4.75 24.16
C GLY A 267 -15.96 5.24 23.59
N SER A 268 -16.45 6.40 24.03
CA SER A 268 -17.81 6.89 23.70
C SER A 268 -17.90 7.73 22.43
N ILE A 269 -16.85 7.70 21.62
CA ILE A 269 -16.72 8.51 20.42
C ILE A 269 -17.07 7.61 19.24
N SER A 270 -17.70 8.16 18.20
CA SER A 270 -17.96 7.41 16.97
C SER A 270 -16.71 7.52 16.10
N GLU A 271 -15.83 6.51 16.16
CA GLU A 271 -14.73 6.34 15.20
C GLU A 271 -15.30 5.97 13.85
N THR A 272 -14.77 6.50 12.74
CA THR A 272 -15.35 6.31 11.41
C THR A 272 -14.34 6.16 10.29
N VAL A 273 -14.80 5.69 9.13
CA VAL A 273 -13.98 5.59 7.91
C VAL A 273 -13.37 6.95 7.54
N ALA A 274 -14.11 8.05 7.72
CA ALA A 274 -13.56 9.40 7.51
C ALA A 274 -12.34 9.72 8.38
N ASP A 275 -12.27 9.20 9.61
CA ASP A 275 -11.13 9.44 10.51
C ASP A 275 -9.90 8.61 10.06
N SER A 276 -10.14 7.45 9.42
CA SER A 276 -9.08 6.69 8.73
C SER A 276 -8.58 7.41 7.47
N ILE A 277 -9.47 8.03 6.69
CA ILE A 277 -9.08 8.84 5.51
C ILE A 277 -8.24 10.03 5.95
N GLU A 278 -8.67 10.76 7.00
CA GLU A 278 -7.91 11.88 7.58
C GLU A 278 -6.53 11.43 8.05
N THR A 279 -6.45 10.26 8.70
CA THR A 279 -5.17 9.70 9.16
C THR A 279 -4.26 9.32 7.99
N PHE A 280 -4.77 8.65 6.96
CA PHE A 280 -3.95 8.21 5.84
C PHE A 280 -3.53 9.38 4.94
N GLU A 281 -4.39 10.39 4.79
CA GLU A 281 -4.03 11.68 4.17
C GLU A 281 -2.96 12.43 4.95
N TRP A 282 -2.96 12.33 6.28
CA TRP A 282 -1.88 12.87 7.09
C TRP A 282 -0.59 12.05 6.95
N PHE A 283 -0.64 10.70 6.98
CA PHE A 283 0.56 9.88 6.81
C PHE A 283 1.27 10.13 5.49
N ILE A 284 0.54 10.33 4.40
CA ILE A 284 1.15 10.54 3.08
C ILE A 284 1.90 11.89 2.96
N ASP A 285 1.52 12.92 3.72
CA ASP A 285 2.14 14.25 3.68
C ASP A 285 1.98 15.00 5.04
N PRO A 286 2.67 14.56 6.12
CA PRO A 286 2.42 15.10 7.46
C PRO A 286 2.72 16.59 7.63
N ASP A 287 3.75 17.10 6.95
CA ASP A 287 4.12 18.51 6.97
C ASP A 287 3.41 19.37 5.91
N GLY A 288 2.67 18.73 5.01
CA GLY A 288 1.94 19.38 3.91
C GLY A 288 2.84 19.88 2.78
N ASN A 289 4.06 19.36 2.68
CA ASN A 289 5.01 19.65 1.63
C ASN A 289 5.35 18.36 0.84
N PRO A 290 4.80 18.19 -0.38
CA PRO A 290 5.04 17.02 -1.22
C PRO A 290 6.51 16.75 -1.57
N ALA A 291 7.40 17.72 -1.39
CA ALA A 291 8.84 17.56 -1.65
C ALA A 291 9.62 16.94 -0.47
N THR A 292 8.96 16.68 0.66
CA THR A 292 9.54 16.04 1.85
C THR A 292 8.95 14.65 2.01
N ALA A 293 9.76 13.63 1.72
CA ALA A 293 9.37 12.22 1.84
C ALA A 293 9.90 11.57 3.13
N TRP A 294 10.71 12.29 3.93
CA TRP A 294 11.36 11.75 5.13
C TRP A 294 10.40 11.62 6.33
N ASP A 295 9.28 12.32 6.28
CA ASP A 295 8.17 12.30 7.24
C ASP A 295 7.03 11.38 6.80
N MET A 296 7.03 10.91 5.55
CA MET A 296 6.14 9.82 5.12
C MET A 296 6.57 8.48 5.76
N PRO A 297 5.71 7.81 6.55
CA PRO A 297 6.00 6.49 7.05
C PRO A 297 6.04 5.50 5.87
N ARG A 298 6.92 4.51 5.96
CA ARG A 298 7.10 3.51 4.89
C ARG A 298 6.26 2.26 5.08
N VAL A 299 5.70 2.08 6.26
CA VAL A 299 4.79 0.97 6.58
C VAL A 299 3.87 1.40 7.72
N CYS A 300 2.60 1.02 7.62
CA CYS A 300 1.58 1.35 8.61
C CYS A 300 0.87 0.09 9.12
N SER A 301 0.86 -0.06 10.45
CA SER A 301 0.17 -1.15 11.14
C SER A 301 -1.27 -0.77 11.42
N ASN A 302 -2.20 -1.61 10.96
CA ASN A 302 -3.64 -1.42 11.13
C ASN A 302 -4.25 -2.65 11.81
N SER A 303 -4.57 -2.52 13.09
CA SER A 303 -5.22 -3.57 13.89
C SER A 303 -6.68 -3.25 14.17
N TRP A 304 -7.35 -2.74 13.14
CA TRP A 304 -8.74 -2.34 13.14
C TRP A 304 -9.38 -2.83 11.85
N GLY A 305 -10.70 -2.89 11.83
CA GLY A 305 -11.43 -3.30 10.65
C GLY A 305 -12.91 -3.41 10.92
N LEU A 306 -13.62 -3.94 9.94
CA LEU A 306 -15.07 -3.99 9.96
C LEU A 306 -15.59 -5.41 9.96
N THR A 307 -16.59 -5.65 10.80
CA THR A 307 -17.28 -6.93 10.88
C THR A 307 -18.68 -6.84 10.27
N SER A 308 -19.23 -7.97 9.82
CA SER A 308 -20.63 -8.03 9.33
C SER A 308 -21.66 -7.56 10.37
N GLY A 309 -21.30 -7.50 11.66
CA GLY A 309 -22.15 -7.01 12.75
C GLY A 309 -22.59 -5.55 12.62
N HIS A 310 -21.83 -4.74 11.87
CA HIS A 310 -22.18 -3.35 11.55
C HIS A 310 -22.86 -3.18 10.18
N GLY A 311 -23.31 -4.28 9.57
CA GLY A 311 -24.10 -4.28 8.34
C GLY A 311 -23.30 -4.09 7.06
N TYR A 312 -21.97 -4.16 7.12
CA TYR A 312 -21.11 -3.95 5.95
C TYR A 312 -21.32 -5.00 4.86
N PRO A 313 -21.30 -4.59 3.57
CA PRO A 313 -21.29 -5.53 2.47
C PRO A 313 -20.05 -6.44 2.56
N ASN A 314 -20.18 -7.64 2.00
CA ASN A 314 -19.00 -8.44 1.67
C ASN A 314 -18.27 -7.69 0.55
N CYS A 315 -16.95 -7.57 0.62
CA CYS A 315 -16.16 -6.78 -0.32
C CYS A 315 -16.54 -5.30 -0.36
N ASP A 316 -16.14 -4.56 0.69
CA ASP A 316 -16.45 -3.14 0.82
C ASP A 316 -15.39 -2.27 0.13
N GLU A 317 -15.81 -1.54 -0.90
CA GLU A 317 -14.94 -0.70 -1.74
C GLU A 317 -14.62 0.66 -1.10
N THR A 318 -15.28 1.03 0.00
CA THR A 318 -15.14 2.35 0.65
C THR A 318 -13.68 2.69 1.02
N PHE A 319 -12.84 1.66 1.18
CA PHE A 319 -11.44 1.77 1.62
C PHE A 319 -10.44 1.87 0.47
N TRP A 320 -10.81 1.43 -0.73
CA TRP A 320 -9.82 0.99 -1.72
C TRP A 320 -8.97 2.13 -2.25
N THR A 321 -9.60 3.21 -2.71
CA THR A 321 -8.90 4.28 -3.44
C THR A 321 -7.84 5.00 -2.59
N TYR A 322 -8.12 5.28 -1.31
CA TYR A 322 -7.13 5.97 -0.46
C TYR A 322 -6.04 5.03 0.07
N LEU A 323 -6.34 3.73 0.23
CA LEU A 323 -5.31 2.74 0.54
C LEU A 323 -4.37 2.56 -0.65
N ASP A 324 -4.93 2.47 -1.86
CA ASP A 324 -4.14 2.38 -3.09
C ASP A 324 -3.25 3.63 -3.27
N ALA A 325 -3.78 4.83 -3.00
CA ALA A 325 -3.03 6.08 -3.04
C ALA A 325 -1.86 6.10 -2.04
N LEU A 326 -2.09 5.61 -0.82
CA LEU A 326 -1.05 5.52 0.21
C LEU A 326 0.06 4.53 -0.18
N GLU A 327 -0.31 3.39 -0.76
CA GLU A 327 0.65 2.40 -1.25
C GLU A 327 1.44 2.91 -2.46
N ALA A 328 0.79 3.58 -3.41
CA ALA A 328 1.46 4.18 -4.56
C ALA A 328 2.48 5.26 -4.16
N ALA A 329 2.21 6.01 -3.09
CA ALA A 329 3.19 6.96 -2.56
C ALA A 329 4.38 6.28 -1.88
N GLY A 330 4.27 5.00 -1.49
CA GLY A 330 5.37 4.19 -0.96
C GLY A 330 5.22 3.74 0.50
N CYS A 331 4.00 3.79 1.07
CA CYS A 331 3.72 3.27 2.42
C CYS A 331 2.99 1.93 2.32
N VAL A 332 3.62 0.85 2.79
CA VAL A 332 3.00 -0.48 2.82
C VAL A 332 1.85 -0.51 3.83
N VAL A 333 0.66 -0.95 3.41
CA VAL A 333 -0.51 -1.04 4.30
C VAL A 333 -0.76 -2.49 4.71
N LEU A 334 -0.66 -2.75 6.01
CA LEU A 334 -0.83 -4.08 6.60
C LEU A 334 -2.02 -4.08 7.56
N PHE A 335 -2.88 -5.10 7.46
CA PHE A 335 -4.03 -5.32 8.32
C PHE A 335 -3.89 -6.62 9.12
N SER A 336 -4.36 -6.62 10.37
CA SER A 336 -4.64 -7.88 11.08
C SER A 336 -5.80 -8.62 10.39
N ALA A 337 -5.67 -9.94 10.16
CA ALA A 337 -6.73 -10.70 9.48
C ALA A 337 -8.08 -10.71 10.23
N GLY A 338 -8.04 -10.56 11.55
CA GLY A 338 -9.20 -10.68 12.45
C GLY A 338 -9.04 -11.81 13.47
N ASN A 339 -9.96 -11.85 14.44
CA ASN A 339 -9.94 -12.81 15.55
C ASN A 339 -11.21 -13.70 15.57
N GLU A 340 -11.81 -13.92 14.40
CA GLU A 340 -13.08 -14.60 14.20
C GLU A 340 -12.94 -16.09 13.86
N GLY A 341 -11.71 -16.62 13.86
CA GLY A 341 -11.43 -18.01 13.50
C GLY A 341 -11.90 -18.33 12.08
N SER A 342 -12.64 -19.44 11.92
CA SER A 342 -13.19 -19.82 10.62
C SER A 342 -14.41 -19.00 10.16
N SER A 343 -14.74 -17.87 10.81
CA SER A 343 -15.92 -17.07 10.46
C SER A 343 -15.64 -15.98 9.42
N GLY A 344 -14.42 -15.91 8.89
CA GLY A 344 -14.01 -14.99 7.83
C GLY A 344 -13.13 -13.85 8.31
N LEU A 345 -12.60 -13.10 7.35
CA LEU A 345 -11.75 -11.93 7.56
C LEU A 345 -12.57 -10.64 7.77
N ARG A 346 -11.90 -9.63 8.32
CA ARG A 346 -12.43 -8.26 8.41
C ARG A 346 -12.03 -7.43 7.19
N ARG A 347 -12.86 -6.43 6.89
CA ARG A 347 -12.53 -5.40 5.89
C ARG A 347 -11.62 -4.34 6.52
N PRO A 348 -10.67 -3.76 5.77
CA PRO A 348 -10.41 -3.98 4.34
C PRO A 348 -9.41 -5.11 4.02
N GLY A 349 -8.89 -5.82 5.02
CA GLY A 349 -7.88 -6.89 4.81
C GLY A 349 -8.37 -8.11 4.02
N ASP A 350 -9.67 -8.25 3.77
CA ASP A 350 -10.25 -9.31 2.94
C ASP A 350 -10.19 -9.04 1.44
N ARG A 351 -9.74 -7.86 1.00
CA ARG A 351 -9.64 -7.48 -0.43
C ARG A 351 -8.60 -8.34 -1.14
N ALA A 352 -9.02 -9.06 -2.19
CA ALA A 352 -8.18 -9.87 -3.06
C ALA A 352 -8.46 -9.53 -4.53
N THR A 353 -8.40 -8.23 -4.86
CA THR A 353 -8.64 -7.74 -6.22
C THR A 353 -7.46 -8.02 -7.17
N ASP A 354 -6.26 -8.15 -6.61
CA ASP A 354 -5.05 -8.69 -7.23
C ASP A 354 -4.21 -9.37 -6.14
N GLU A 355 -2.99 -9.81 -6.47
CA GLU A 355 -2.08 -10.52 -5.57
C GLU A 355 -1.52 -9.63 -4.44
N TYR A 356 -1.46 -8.32 -4.65
CA TYR A 356 -0.73 -7.41 -3.76
C TYR A 356 -1.62 -6.37 -3.06
N ARG A 357 -2.89 -6.18 -3.42
CA ARG A 357 -3.78 -5.19 -2.76
C ARG A 357 -4.15 -5.65 -1.36
N THR A 358 -3.79 -4.81 -0.39
CA THR A 358 -3.92 -5.07 1.06
C THR A 358 -3.21 -6.35 1.48
N CYS A 359 -2.71 -6.40 2.72
CA CYS A 359 -2.11 -7.61 3.27
C CYS A 359 -2.75 -7.91 4.63
N ALA A 360 -3.48 -9.01 4.72
CA ALA A 360 -4.02 -9.56 5.96
C ALA A 360 -3.02 -10.52 6.59
N VAL A 361 -2.74 -10.32 7.87
CA VAL A 361 -1.76 -11.12 8.61
C VAL A 361 -2.45 -12.08 9.59
N ALA A 362 -2.17 -13.37 9.45
CA ALA A 362 -2.60 -14.45 10.33
C ALA A 362 -1.73 -14.54 11.60
N ALA A 363 -2.29 -15.10 12.68
CA ALA A 363 -1.57 -15.32 13.94
C ALA A 363 -1.18 -16.79 14.13
N ILE A 364 0.10 -17.05 14.34
CA ILE A 364 0.64 -18.37 14.74
C ILE A 364 1.12 -18.38 16.19
N ASP A 365 1.26 -19.58 16.75
CA ASP A 365 1.86 -19.80 18.07
C ASP A 365 3.39 -20.00 17.98
N PRO A 366 4.22 -19.01 18.39
CA PRO A 366 5.67 -19.12 18.30
C PRO A 366 6.28 -20.06 19.35
N TYR A 367 5.53 -20.49 20.37
CA TYR A 367 6.02 -21.35 21.45
C TYR A 367 6.03 -22.84 21.07
N ASN A 368 5.41 -23.16 19.93
CA ASN A 368 5.41 -24.49 19.36
C ASN A 368 6.33 -24.51 18.13
N PRO A 369 7.27 -25.47 18.03
CA PRO A 369 8.24 -25.53 16.92
C PRO A 369 7.62 -25.76 15.54
N ASN A 370 6.34 -26.14 15.47
CA ASN A 370 5.60 -26.29 14.21
C ASN A 370 4.75 -25.07 13.86
N PHE A 371 4.82 -23.99 14.65
CA PHE A 371 4.10 -22.73 14.42
C PHE A 371 2.62 -22.91 14.04
N PRO A 372 1.82 -23.66 14.82
CA PRO A 372 0.43 -23.93 14.46
C PRO A 372 -0.37 -22.62 14.42
N ILE A 373 -1.28 -22.53 13.46
CA ILE A 373 -2.24 -21.43 13.36
C ILE A 373 -3.03 -21.31 14.65
N ALA A 374 -3.14 -20.08 15.18
CA ALA A 374 -3.92 -19.82 16.36
C ALA A 374 -5.41 -20.10 16.08
N SER A 375 -6.11 -20.70 17.05
CA SER A 375 -7.53 -21.08 16.85
C SER A 375 -8.44 -19.89 16.59
N PHE A 376 -8.06 -18.70 17.06
CA PHE A 376 -8.79 -17.46 16.85
C PHE A 376 -8.43 -16.75 15.54
N SER A 377 -7.31 -17.08 14.90
CA SER A 377 -6.86 -16.36 13.69
C SER A 377 -7.93 -16.49 12.60
N SER A 378 -8.38 -15.35 12.08
CA SER A 378 -9.32 -15.32 10.96
C SER A 378 -8.71 -15.97 9.72
N ARG A 379 -9.57 -16.67 8.97
CA ARG A 379 -9.19 -17.51 7.83
C ARG A 379 -10.06 -17.19 6.63
N GLY A 380 -9.50 -17.42 5.45
CA GLY A 380 -10.22 -17.38 4.21
C GLY A 380 -11.12 -18.60 3.99
N PRO A 381 -11.68 -18.73 2.78
CA PRO A 381 -11.44 -17.85 1.64
C PRO A 381 -12.14 -16.50 1.77
N THR A 382 -11.70 -15.54 0.96
CA THR A 382 -12.46 -14.33 0.65
C THR A 382 -13.17 -14.49 -0.70
N ASN A 383 -14.30 -13.81 -0.88
CA ASN A 383 -14.96 -13.64 -2.18
C ASN A 383 -14.80 -12.22 -2.72
N CYS A 384 -13.98 -11.39 -2.07
CA CYS A 384 -13.73 -10.02 -2.50
C CYS A 384 -12.69 -9.99 -3.62
N THR A 385 -13.11 -10.44 -4.80
CA THR A 385 -12.31 -10.50 -6.03
C THR A 385 -13.09 -9.82 -7.15
N PRO A 386 -12.46 -9.43 -8.29
CA PRO A 386 -13.16 -8.73 -9.37
C PRO A 386 -14.30 -9.56 -9.98
N SER A 387 -14.21 -10.89 -9.88
CA SER A 387 -15.23 -11.83 -10.39
C SER A 387 -16.18 -12.36 -9.31
N GLY A 388 -15.95 -12.04 -8.03
CA GLY A 388 -16.63 -12.66 -6.89
C GLY A 388 -16.22 -14.12 -6.62
N ALA A 389 -15.24 -14.64 -7.36
CA ALA A 389 -14.65 -15.95 -7.13
C ALA A 389 -13.94 -16.01 -5.76
N SER A 390 -13.80 -17.23 -5.25
CA SER A 390 -13.06 -17.51 -4.03
C SER A 390 -11.57 -17.27 -4.26
N ALA A 391 -10.93 -16.49 -3.39
CA ALA A 391 -9.48 -16.29 -3.34
C ALA A 391 -8.94 -16.60 -1.93
N ILE A 392 -7.64 -16.84 -1.85
CA ILE A 392 -6.95 -17.11 -0.60
C ILE A 392 -6.72 -15.80 0.16
N LYS A 393 -6.98 -15.87 1.46
CA LYS A 393 -6.56 -14.94 2.50
C LYS A 393 -6.48 -15.76 3.80
N PRO A 394 -5.72 -15.36 4.83
CA PRO A 394 -4.79 -14.23 4.88
C PRO A 394 -3.61 -14.41 3.90
N ASP A 395 -2.84 -13.34 3.67
CA ASP A 395 -1.71 -13.35 2.73
C ASP A 395 -0.46 -13.97 3.35
N ILE A 396 -0.21 -13.72 4.64
CA ILE A 396 0.97 -14.19 5.34
C ILE A 396 0.66 -14.40 6.82
N SER A 397 1.52 -15.11 7.53
CA SER A 397 1.36 -15.38 8.96
C SER A 397 2.58 -14.94 9.78
N ALA A 398 2.33 -14.55 11.03
CA ALA A 398 3.35 -14.14 11.98
C ALA A 398 2.94 -14.44 13.43
N PRO A 399 3.87 -14.41 14.39
CA PRO A 399 3.59 -14.67 15.80
C PRO A 399 2.53 -13.74 16.40
N GLY A 400 1.46 -14.30 16.96
CA GLY A 400 0.37 -13.52 17.55
C GLY A 400 -0.23 -14.13 18.83
N VAL A 401 0.42 -15.12 19.43
CA VAL A 401 0.00 -15.76 20.68
C VAL A 401 0.94 -15.35 21.80
N ASP A 402 0.36 -14.87 22.91
CA ASP A 402 1.05 -14.46 24.14
C ASP A 402 2.24 -13.52 23.92
N THR A 403 2.09 -12.62 22.94
CA THR A 403 3.10 -11.64 22.55
C THR A 403 3.29 -10.60 23.65
N TYR A 404 4.48 -10.56 24.26
CA TYR A 404 4.83 -9.59 25.29
C TYR A 404 5.32 -8.28 24.70
N SER A 405 4.68 -7.17 25.07
CA SER A 405 5.02 -5.84 24.58
C SER A 405 4.65 -4.74 25.59
N SER A 406 4.93 -3.48 25.22
CA SER A 406 4.65 -2.29 26.02
C SER A 406 3.16 -2.00 26.17
N VAL A 407 2.77 -1.43 27.30
CA VAL A 407 1.42 -0.88 27.56
C VAL A 407 1.55 0.46 28.30
N PRO A 408 0.52 1.32 28.28
CA PRO A 408 0.62 2.66 28.84
C PRO A 408 1.02 2.71 30.32
N GLY A 409 1.69 3.80 30.71
CA GLY A 409 2.17 4.00 32.07
C GLY A 409 3.53 3.35 32.34
N GLY A 410 4.30 3.05 31.28
CA GLY A 410 5.60 2.38 31.37
C GLY A 410 5.53 0.88 31.67
N GLY A 411 4.36 0.26 31.48
CA GLY A 411 4.14 -1.14 31.81
C GLY A 411 4.32 -2.09 30.61
N TYR A 412 4.22 -3.38 30.87
CA TYR A 412 4.32 -4.42 29.85
C TYR A 412 3.26 -5.50 30.05
N SER A 413 2.81 -6.15 28.98
CA SER A 413 1.80 -7.21 29.06
C SER A 413 1.89 -8.17 27.87
N SER A 414 1.42 -9.41 28.06
CA SER A 414 1.24 -10.39 26.98
C SER A 414 -0.18 -10.35 26.43
N TYR A 415 -0.34 -10.08 25.13
CA TYR A 415 -1.62 -10.12 24.42
C TYR A 415 -1.63 -11.21 23.34
N SER A 416 -2.81 -11.71 23.00
CA SER A 416 -3.00 -12.66 21.89
C SER A 416 -4.03 -12.13 20.90
N GLY A 417 -3.70 -12.14 19.62
CA GLY A 417 -4.52 -11.64 18.53
C GLY A 417 -3.74 -11.52 17.22
N THR A 418 -4.43 -11.48 16.08
CA THR A 418 -3.81 -11.11 14.79
C THR A 418 -3.24 -9.69 14.81
N SER A 419 -3.73 -8.85 15.72
CA SER A 419 -3.18 -7.54 16.05
C SER A 419 -1.75 -7.56 16.61
N MET A 420 -1.30 -8.69 17.17
CA MET A 420 0.09 -8.88 17.61
C MET A 420 0.96 -9.48 16.49
N ALA A 421 0.34 -10.21 15.55
CA ALA A 421 1.01 -10.75 14.38
C ALA A 421 1.36 -9.69 13.33
N SER A 422 0.41 -8.82 12.97
CA SER A 422 0.63 -7.77 11.95
C SER A 422 1.86 -6.87 12.25
N PRO A 423 2.08 -6.40 13.49
CA PRO A 423 3.29 -5.65 13.87
C PRO A 423 4.62 -6.35 13.57
N HIS A 424 4.69 -7.68 13.59
CA HIS A 424 5.91 -8.40 13.23
C HIS A 424 6.25 -8.22 11.75
N ILE A 425 5.25 -8.26 10.87
CA ILE A 425 5.43 -7.96 9.43
C ILE A 425 5.81 -6.49 9.23
N ASN A 426 5.21 -5.57 9.99
CA ASN A 426 5.57 -4.14 9.93
C ASN A 426 7.06 -3.93 10.25
N GLY A 427 7.57 -4.60 11.29
CA GLY A 427 8.98 -4.57 11.62
C GLY A 427 9.85 -5.22 10.54
N ALA A 428 9.45 -6.38 9.99
CA ALA A 428 10.18 -7.02 8.90
C ALA A 428 10.33 -6.11 7.67
N VAL A 429 9.25 -5.40 7.28
CA VAL A 429 9.28 -4.38 6.22
C VAL A 429 10.28 -3.27 6.56
N ALA A 430 10.33 -2.80 7.81
CA ALA A 430 11.31 -1.80 8.21
C ALA A 430 12.76 -2.32 8.13
N LEU A 431 13.01 -3.60 8.43
CA LEU A 431 14.33 -4.21 8.22
C LEU A 431 14.69 -4.26 6.72
N MET A 432 13.75 -4.68 5.86
CA MET A 432 13.94 -4.72 4.41
C MET A 432 14.24 -3.34 3.83
N LEU A 433 13.52 -2.30 4.28
CA LEU A 433 13.68 -0.94 3.79
C LEU A 433 14.96 -0.26 4.28
N GLN A 434 15.53 -0.71 5.39
CA GLN A 434 16.91 -0.33 5.74
C GLN A 434 17.90 -0.93 4.74
N ALA A 435 17.65 -2.15 4.26
CA ALA A 435 18.50 -2.82 3.29
C ALA A 435 18.37 -2.24 1.87
N ASN A 436 17.15 -1.90 1.46
CA ASN A 436 16.87 -1.28 0.18
C ASN A 436 15.77 -0.21 0.33
N PRO A 437 16.15 1.08 0.44
CA PRO A 437 15.20 2.15 0.71
C PRO A 437 14.29 2.50 -0.46
N ASP A 438 14.63 2.10 -1.68
CA ASP A 438 13.89 2.49 -2.89
C ASP A 438 12.82 1.46 -3.32
N LEU A 439 12.74 0.29 -2.68
CA LEU A 439 11.70 -0.70 -2.95
C LEU A 439 10.29 -0.08 -3.00
N ASP A 440 9.53 -0.45 -4.03
CA ASP A 440 8.10 -0.18 -4.11
C ASP A 440 7.28 -1.20 -3.29
N VAL A 441 6.01 -0.86 -3.05
CA VAL A 441 5.14 -1.63 -2.15
C VAL A 441 4.82 -3.01 -2.72
N GLU A 442 4.68 -3.17 -4.03
CA GLU A 442 4.39 -4.46 -4.65
C GLU A 442 5.61 -5.37 -4.54
N THR A 443 6.81 -4.86 -4.86
CA THR A 443 8.06 -5.60 -4.68
C THR A 443 8.29 -5.99 -3.22
N ILE A 444 7.96 -5.12 -2.25
CA ILE A 444 8.05 -5.49 -0.82
C ILE A 444 7.13 -6.68 -0.50
N LYS A 445 5.89 -6.67 -0.98
CA LYS A 445 4.95 -7.77 -0.74
C LYS A 445 5.38 -9.05 -1.45
N GLU A 446 5.86 -8.95 -2.68
CA GLU A 446 6.43 -10.09 -3.41
C GLU A 446 7.58 -10.73 -2.65
N ILE A 447 8.51 -9.94 -2.10
CA ILE A 447 9.60 -10.45 -1.26
C ILE A 447 9.02 -11.15 -0.02
N LEU A 448 8.09 -10.51 0.70
CA LEU A 448 7.47 -11.10 1.91
C LEU A 448 6.84 -12.47 1.59
N TYR A 449 6.14 -12.59 0.47
CA TYR A 449 5.41 -13.79 0.08
C TYR A 449 6.32 -14.90 -0.44
N SER A 450 7.29 -14.55 -1.31
CA SER A 450 8.20 -15.51 -1.93
C SER A 450 9.26 -16.07 -0.97
N THR A 451 9.57 -15.33 0.10
CA THR A 451 10.56 -15.74 1.11
C THR A 451 9.93 -16.34 2.37
N ALA A 452 8.60 -16.33 2.47
CA ALA A 452 7.91 -16.96 3.58
C ALA A 452 8.19 -18.47 3.63
N VAL A 453 8.32 -19.01 4.84
CA VAL A 453 8.42 -20.44 5.07
C VAL A 453 7.03 -21.03 5.04
N ASP A 454 6.75 -21.81 3.99
CA ASP A 454 5.49 -22.52 3.77
C ASP A 454 5.09 -23.39 4.99
N LEU A 455 3.86 -23.21 5.46
CA LEU A 455 3.27 -23.91 6.60
C LEU A 455 1.87 -24.40 6.22
N GLY A 456 1.48 -25.57 6.73
CA GLY A 456 0.14 -26.08 6.49
C GLY A 456 0.05 -26.95 5.23
N ALA A 457 -0.87 -26.61 4.33
CA ALA A 457 -0.92 -27.25 3.03
C ALA A 457 0.27 -26.79 2.18
N ALA A 458 0.68 -27.56 1.17
CA ALA A 458 1.79 -27.13 0.32
C ALA A 458 1.37 -25.96 -0.57
N GLY A 459 2.12 -24.86 -0.51
CA GLY A 459 1.81 -23.60 -1.18
C GLY A 459 0.78 -22.77 -0.44
N GLU A 460 0.39 -21.65 -1.04
CA GLU A 460 -0.53 -20.68 -0.44
C GLU A 460 -1.84 -21.34 0.04
N ASP A 461 -2.27 -21.05 1.28
CA ASP A 461 -3.50 -21.61 1.85
C ASP A 461 -4.30 -20.63 2.74
N ASN A 462 -5.56 -21.00 3.02
CA ASN A 462 -6.51 -20.14 3.73
C ASN A 462 -6.26 -20.03 5.26
N ASP A 463 -5.25 -20.74 5.80
CA ASP A 463 -4.87 -20.66 7.20
C ASP A 463 -3.61 -19.80 7.37
N TYR A 464 -2.54 -20.06 6.61
CA TYR A 464 -1.22 -19.42 6.76
C TYR A 464 -0.86 -18.42 5.64
N GLY A 465 -1.66 -18.34 4.57
CA GLY A 465 -1.28 -17.61 3.37
C GLY A 465 -0.03 -18.23 2.75
N HIS A 466 0.97 -17.41 2.44
CA HIS A 466 2.28 -17.85 1.97
C HIS A 466 3.15 -18.52 3.04
N GLY A 467 2.75 -18.49 4.32
CA GLY A 467 3.49 -19.11 5.42
C GLY A 467 3.96 -18.11 6.46
N ILE A 468 4.95 -18.50 7.28
CA ILE A 468 5.54 -17.62 8.29
C ILE A 468 6.67 -16.78 7.67
N ILE A 469 6.69 -15.48 7.96
CA ILE A 469 7.76 -14.59 7.49
C ILE A 469 9.16 -15.05 7.96
N ASP A 470 10.14 -14.96 7.07
CA ASP A 470 11.56 -15.12 7.35
C ASP A 470 12.29 -13.79 7.10
N CYS A 471 12.69 -13.10 8.17
CA CYS A 471 13.32 -11.78 8.04
C CYS A 471 14.67 -11.85 7.32
N VAL A 472 15.42 -12.94 7.45
CA VAL A 472 16.75 -13.05 6.84
C VAL A 472 16.63 -13.22 5.34
N GLU A 473 15.76 -14.12 4.88
CA GLU A 473 15.56 -14.34 3.44
C GLU A 473 14.94 -13.11 2.78
N ALA A 474 13.98 -12.44 3.43
CA ALA A 474 13.40 -11.20 2.95
C ALA A 474 14.46 -10.08 2.77
N ILE A 475 15.37 -9.93 3.74
CA ILE A 475 16.45 -8.95 3.65
C ILE A 475 17.46 -9.33 2.57
N ASN A 476 17.85 -10.60 2.44
CA ASN A 476 18.77 -11.04 1.39
C ASN A 476 18.21 -10.71 0.01
N MET A 477 16.92 -10.99 -0.23
CA MET A 477 16.27 -10.65 -1.49
C MET A 477 16.19 -9.12 -1.71
N ALA A 478 15.91 -8.34 -0.65
CA ALA A 478 15.94 -6.88 -0.73
C ALA A 478 17.34 -6.34 -1.12
N ILE A 479 18.42 -6.92 -0.58
CA ILE A 479 19.81 -6.59 -0.93
C ILE A 479 20.11 -6.95 -2.39
N GLU A 480 19.71 -8.14 -2.84
CA GLU A 480 19.92 -8.58 -4.21
C GLU A 480 19.25 -7.64 -5.22
N LEU A 481 18.07 -7.14 -4.90
CA LEU A 481 17.34 -6.15 -5.71
C LEU A 481 17.90 -4.73 -5.58
N ALA A 482 18.66 -4.42 -4.52
CA ALA A 482 19.32 -3.12 -4.36
C ALA A 482 20.53 -2.99 -5.29
N ASP A 483 21.15 -4.11 -5.66
CA ASP A 483 22.32 -4.14 -6.52
C ASP A 483 21.94 -3.69 -7.94
N PRO A 484 22.41 -2.51 -8.40
CA PRO A 484 22.09 -2.03 -9.73
C PRO A 484 22.60 -2.95 -10.84
N CYS A 485 23.58 -3.83 -10.57
CA CYS A 485 24.04 -4.82 -11.52
C CYS A 485 23.01 -5.93 -11.79
N ASN A 486 22.09 -6.18 -10.86
CA ASN A 486 20.99 -7.12 -11.06
C ASN A 486 19.77 -6.48 -11.75
N ALA A 487 19.79 -5.16 -11.99
CA ALA A 487 18.73 -4.49 -12.70
C ALA A 487 18.62 -5.02 -14.14
N SER A 488 17.37 -5.28 -14.57
CA SER A 488 17.05 -5.62 -15.95
C SER A 488 17.61 -4.55 -16.90
N LEU A 489 18.14 -5.00 -18.03
CA LEU A 489 18.75 -4.16 -19.05
C LEU A 489 17.71 -3.39 -19.91
N GLY A 490 16.43 -3.77 -19.87
CA GLY A 490 15.37 -3.19 -20.68
C GLY A 490 15.48 -3.49 -22.18
N PHE A 491 14.59 -2.90 -22.98
CA PHE A 491 14.63 -2.94 -24.44
C PHE A 491 15.82 -2.17 -24.99
N CYS A 492 16.62 -2.83 -25.84
CA CYS A 492 17.80 -2.23 -26.49
C CYS A 492 18.78 -1.55 -25.51
N PRO A 493 19.45 -2.32 -24.62
CA PRO A 493 20.43 -1.76 -23.70
C PRO A 493 21.65 -1.14 -24.39
N GLN A 494 21.81 -1.36 -25.70
CA GLN A 494 22.88 -0.79 -26.51
C GLN A 494 22.64 0.67 -26.89
N ASP A 495 21.42 1.20 -26.72
CA ASP A 495 21.13 2.63 -26.78
C ASP A 495 21.33 3.23 -25.38
N ILE A 496 22.57 3.64 -25.10
CA ILE A 496 23.02 4.01 -23.77
C ILE A 496 22.68 5.49 -23.47
N ASP A 497 22.63 6.34 -24.49
CA ASP A 497 22.28 7.76 -24.32
C ASP A 497 20.78 8.07 -24.49
N GLY A 498 19.99 7.06 -24.88
CA GLY A 498 18.53 7.11 -24.92
C GLY A 498 18.00 7.97 -26.05
N ASP A 499 18.74 8.08 -27.16
CA ASP A 499 18.34 8.84 -28.34
C ASP A 499 17.51 8.02 -29.36
N TYR A 500 17.20 6.77 -28.99
CA TYR A 500 16.50 5.75 -29.77
C TYR A 500 17.30 5.20 -30.94
N SER A 501 18.62 5.39 -30.97
CA SER A 501 19.47 4.89 -32.03
C SER A 501 20.84 4.41 -31.53
N VAL A 502 21.20 3.17 -31.88
CA VAL A 502 22.53 2.64 -31.52
C VAL A 502 23.57 3.18 -32.50
N THR A 503 24.41 4.10 -32.05
CA THR A 503 25.40 4.78 -32.88
C THR A 503 26.78 4.86 -32.22
N VAL A 504 27.64 5.74 -32.76
CA VAL A 504 28.98 5.97 -32.23
C VAL A 504 28.97 6.55 -30.82
N SER A 505 27.89 7.25 -30.44
CA SER A 505 27.76 7.82 -29.09
C SER A 505 27.76 6.71 -28.04
N ASP A 506 26.98 5.66 -28.25
CA ASP A 506 26.87 4.50 -27.34
C ASP A 506 28.18 3.74 -27.24
N LEU A 507 28.80 3.45 -28.39
CA LEU A 507 30.08 2.76 -28.42
C LEU A 507 31.17 3.57 -27.69
N LEU A 508 31.14 4.90 -27.78
CA LEU A 508 32.06 5.75 -27.01
C LEU A 508 31.79 5.69 -25.51
N THR A 509 30.54 5.51 -25.08
CA THR A 509 30.20 5.29 -23.67
C THR A 509 30.77 3.98 -23.15
N VAL A 510 30.59 2.87 -23.89
CA VAL A 510 31.20 1.56 -23.55
C VAL A 510 32.72 1.66 -23.47
N ILE A 511 33.37 2.28 -24.45
CA ILE A 511 34.83 2.46 -24.45
C ILE A 511 35.27 3.37 -23.29
N GLY A 512 34.48 4.38 -22.94
CA GLY A 512 34.75 5.34 -21.86
C GLY A 512 34.77 4.70 -20.47
N THR A 513 33.99 3.63 -20.28
CA THR A 513 33.93 2.85 -19.02
C THR A 513 34.62 1.49 -19.10
N TRP A 514 35.49 1.28 -20.09
CA TRP A 514 36.14 -0.02 -20.33
C TRP A 514 36.90 -0.55 -19.10
N GLY A 515 36.65 -1.82 -18.77
CA GLY A 515 37.30 -2.53 -17.66
C GLY A 515 36.79 -2.12 -16.27
N VAL A 516 35.76 -1.26 -16.20
CA VAL A 516 35.06 -0.96 -14.96
C VAL A 516 34.09 -2.11 -14.68
N CYS A 517 34.17 -2.66 -13.46
CA CYS A 517 33.17 -3.58 -12.94
C CYS A 517 32.43 -2.91 -11.78
N GLY A 518 31.12 -3.10 -11.72
CA GLY A 518 30.33 -2.75 -10.55
C GLY A 518 30.75 -3.58 -9.34
N ASP A 519 30.51 -3.04 -8.16
CA ASP A 519 30.81 -3.69 -6.87
C ASP A 519 29.56 -3.92 -6.02
N GLY A 520 28.38 -3.86 -6.67
CA GLY A 520 27.08 -3.92 -6.03
C GLY A 520 26.48 -2.55 -5.68
N SER A 521 27.29 -1.48 -5.71
CA SER A 521 26.81 -0.11 -5.45
C SER A 521 26.47 0.69 -6.71
N PHE A 522 26.90 0.21 -7.88
CA PHE A 522 26.62 0.81 -9.17
C PHE A 522 26.77 -0.22 -10.30
N LYS A 523 26.02 -0.03 -11.38
CA LYS A 523 26.24 -0.71 -12.66
C LYS A 523 27.02 0.23 -13.59
N PRO A 524 28.14 -0.20 -14.20
CA PRO A 524 28.85 0.63 -15.15
C PRO A 524 27.95 1.00 -16.34
N ALA A 525 27.94 2.26 -16.78
CA ALA A 525 27.08 2.72 -17.87
C ALA A 525 27.32 1.97 -19.20
N GLY A 526 28.52 1.44 -19.41
CA GLY A 526 28.87 0.64 -20.58
C GLY A 526 28.57 -0.85 -20.47
N ASP A 527 28.00 -1.34 -19.36
CA ASP A 527 27.58 -2.73 -19.22
C ASP A 527 26.19 -2.90 -19.86
N VAL A 528 26.19 -3.38 -21.09
CA VAL A 528 24.98 -3.54 -21.92
C VAL A 528 24.58 -5.00 -22.05
N ASN A 529 25.34 -5.92 -21.44
CA ASN A 529 25.10 -7.36 -21.48
C ASN A 529 24.66 -7.93 -20.11
N GLY A 530 24.78 -7.15 -19.04
CA GLY A 530 24.25 -7.44 -17.70
C GLY A 530 25.19 -8.31 -16.86
N ASP A 531 26.47 -8.41 -17.22
CA ASP A 531 27.47 -9.15 -16.46
C ASP A 531 28.19 -8.29 -15.39
N CYS A 532 27.76 -7.05 -15.21
CA CYS A 532 28.27 -6.05 -14.26
C CYS A 532 29.69 -5.53 -14.60
N CYS A 533 30.26 -5.92 -15.74
CA CYS A 533 31.62 -5.56 -16.13
C CYS A 533 31.70 -5.10 -17.58
N VAL A 534 32.28 -3.93 -17.82
CA VAL A 534 32.49 -3.45 -19.19
C VAL A 534 33.67 -4.17 -19.82
N THR A 535 33.38 -5.13 -20.68
CA THR A 535 34.36 -5.97 -21.36
C THR A 535 34.22 -5.90 -22.88
N VAL A 536 34.97 -6.76 -23.57
CA VAL A 536 34.84 -6.92 -25.02
C VAL A 536 33.46 -7.37 -25.43
N ALA A 537 32.73 -8.08 -24.56
CA ALA A 537 31.39 -8.56 -24.84
C ALA A 537 30.41 -7.39 -25.04
N ASP A 538 30.54 -6.31 -24.26
CA ASP A 538 29.72 -5.11 -24.37
C ASP A 538 29.97 -4.36 -25.68
N ILE A 539 31.25 -4.20 -26.05
CA ILE A 539 31.61 -3.60 -27.35
C ILE A 539 30.99 -4.41 -28.50
N LEU A 540 31.08 -5.73 -28.44
CA LEU A 540 30.52 -6.59 -29.48
C LEU A 540 28.99 -6.48 -29.51
N SER A 541 28.34 -6.37 -28.35
CA SER A 541 26.90 -6.18 -28.24
C SER A 541 26.43 -4.88 -28.92
N VAL A 542 27.09 -3.75 -28.65
CA VAL A 542 26.77 -2.46 -29.32
C VAL A 542 27.04 -2.51 -30.82
N VAL A 543 28.14 -3.17 -31.24
CA VAL A 543 28.46 -3.33 -32.67
C VAL A 543 27.44 -4.22 -33.38
N ASP A 544 26.95 -5.28 -32.74
CA ASP A 544 25.93 -6.16 -33.30
C ASP A 544 24.57 -5.46 -33.43
N ALA A 545 24.27 -4.52 -32.53
CA ALA A 545 23.05 -3.70 -32.55
C ALA A 545 23.17 -2.41 -33.38
N TRP A 546 24.30 -2.20 -34.08
CA TRP A 546 24.60 -0.92 -34.70
C TRP A 546 23.56 -0.47 -35.74
N GLY A 547 23.01 0.73 -35.55
CA GLY A 547 21.98 1.31 -36.41
C GLY A 547 20.57 0.78 -36.13
N ASN A 548 20.36 0.03 -35.05
CA ASN A 548 19.03 -0.34 -34.58
C ASN A 548 18.22 0.92 -34.22
N ASN A 549 16.93 0.89 -34.52
CA ASN A 549 15.96 1.83 -33.98
C ASN A 549 15.41 1.24 -32.68
N CYS A 550 15.67 1.93 -31.58
CA CYS A 550 15.36 1.49 -30.23
C CYS A 550 14.14 2.22 -29.67
N THR A 551 13.26 2.72 -30.55
CA THR A 551 11.94 3.20 -30.13
C THR A 551 11.22 2.06 -29.39
N PRO A 552 10.84 2.25 -28.12
CA PRO A 552 10.17 1.21 -27.35
C PRO A 552 8.87 0.78 -28.02
N ILE A 553 8.59 -0.51 -27.94
CA ILE A 553 7.42 -1.16 -28.51
C ILE A 553 6.73 -2.01 -27.45
N GLY A 554 5.42 -2.19 -27.58
CA GLY A 554 4.61 -2.91 -26.61
C GLY A 554 3.32 -3.46 -27.19
N ALA A 555 2.53 -4.08 -26.33
CA ALA A 555 1.22 -4.62 -26.65
C ALA A 555 0.17 -3.52 -26.73
N CYS A 556 -0.56 -3.53 -27.84
CA CYS A 556 -1.66 -2.62 -28.11
C CYS A 556 -2.99 -3.39 -28.11
N CYS A 557 -3.86 -3.13 -27.15
CA CYS A 557 -5.22 -3.67 -27.12
C CYS A 557 -6.11 -2.84 -28.05
N LEU A 558 -6.68 -3.47 -29.09
CA LEU A 558 -7.47 -2.74 -30.09
C LEU A 558 -8.95 -2.66 -29.70
N PRO A 559 -9.68 -1.58 -30.05
CA PRO A 559 -11.10 -1.41 -29.68
C PRO A 559 -12.04 -2.44 -30.30
N GLU A 560 -11.66 -3.03 -31.44
CA GLU A 560 -12.46 -4.04 -32.14
C GLU A 560 -12.22 -5.47 -31.63
N GLY A 561 -11.38 -5.62 -30.59
CA GLY A 561 -10.92 -6.89 -30.07
C GLY A 561 -9.56 -7.29 -30.63
N GLY A 562 -8.83 -8.10 -29.86
CA GLY A 562 -7.49 -8.55 -30.19
C GLY A 562 -6.37 -7.65 -29.68
N CYS A 563 -5.14 -8.14 -29.82
CA CYS A 563 -3.94 -7.48 -29.36
C CYS A 563 -2.87 -7.50 -30.44
N SER A 564 -2.21 -6.37 -30.65
CA SER A 564 -1.06 -6.24 -31.55
C SER A 564 0.21 -6.11 -30.73
N GLU A 565 1.19 -6.96 -30.99
CA GLU A 565 2.53 -6.86 -30.39
C GLU A 565 3.42 -5.92 -31.20
N ALA A 566 4.50 -5.45 -30.56
CA ALA A 566 5.58 -4.71 -31.19
C ALA A 566 5.16 -3.39 -31.86
N VAL A 567 4.17 -2.70 -31.30
CA VAL A 567 3.66 -1.41 -31.80
C VAL A 567 4.25 -0.30 -30.94
N ILE A 568 4.68 0.81 -31.54
CA ILE A 568 5.05 1.99 -30.75
C ILE A 568 3.78 2.66 -30.21
N GLU A 569 3.84 3.26 -29.02
CA GLU A 569 2.67 3.89 -28.37
C GLU A 569 1.87 4.80 -29.34
N ALA A 570 2.56 5.63 -30.11
CA ALA A 570 1.93 6.54 -31.08
C ALA A 570 1.11 5.82 -32.16
N GLU A 571 1.57 4.66 -32.64
CA GLU A 571 0.85 3.85 -33.61
C GLU A 571 -0.35 3.14 -32.96
N CYS A 572 -0.19 2.69 -31.72
CA CYS A 572 -1.28 2.08 -30.96
C CYS A 572 -2.43 3.08 -30.74
N LEU A 573 -2.10 4.28 -30.28
CA LEU A 573 -3.06 5.36 -30.08
C LEU A 573 -3.69 5.82 -31.41
N GLN A 574 -2.93 5.83 -32.51
CA GLN A 574 -3.47 6.15 -33.84
C GLN A 574 -4.46 5.08 -34.34
N ALA A 575 -4.28 3.83 -33.96
CA ALA A 575 -5.22 2.74 -34.21
C ALA A 575 -6.43 2.78 -33.25
N GLY A 576 -6.48 3.74 -32.33
CA GLY A 576 -7.50 3.87 -31.30
C GLY A 576 -7.36 2.86 -30.16
N GLY A 577 -6.26 2.12 -30.10
CA GLY A 577 -6.01 1.10 -29.08
C GLY A 577 -5.41 1.65 -27.78
N GLU A 578 -5.39 0.79 -26.77
CA GLU A 578 -4.80 1.03 -25.46
C GLU A 578 -3.42 0.38 -25.40
N TYR A 579 -2.39 1.19 -25.17
CA TYR A 579 -1.00 0.73 -25.09
C TYR A 579 -0.70 0.24 -23.67
N ASN A 580 -0.19 -0.98 -23.53
CA ASN A 580 0.00 -1.64 -22.22
C ASN A 580 1.41 -1.42 -21.64
N GLY A 581 2.14 -0.42 -22.15
CA GLY A 581 3.49 -0.10 -21.74
C GLY A 581 4.55 -0.76 -22.62
N ASP A 582 5.79 -0.31 -22.45
CA ASP A 582 6.94 -0.83 -23.20
C ASP A 582 7.25 -2.28 -22.81
N ASP A 583 7.73 -3.08 -23.76
CA ASP A 583 8.00 -4.52 -23.63
C ASP A 583 6.81 -5.40 -23.21
N SER A 584 5.62 -4.81 -23.07
CA SER A 584 4.39 -5.56 -22.81
C SER A 584 4.08 -6.50 -23.98
N THR A 585 3.58 -7.69 -23.65
CA THR A 585 3.18 -8.68 -24.65
C THR A 585 1.69 -8.96 -24.55
N CYS A 586 1.12 -9.43 -25.66
CA CYS A 586 -0.30 -9.75 -25.73
C CYS A 586 -0.68 -10.95 -24.83
N ALA A 587 0.30 -11.72 -24.37
CA ALA A 587 0.08 -12.86 -23.47
C ALA A 587 -0.29 -12.45 -22.04
N PHE A 588 0.16 -11.27 -21.60
CA PHE A 588 -0.07 -10.76 -20.23
C PHE A 588 -0.88 -9.46 -20.19
N SER A 589 -1.17 -8.89 -21.37
CA SER A 589 -2.09 -7.76 -21.49
C SER A 589 -3.52 -8.27 -21.51
N ASN A 590 -4.37 -7.81 -20.59
CA ASN A 590 -5.78 -8.18 -20.51
C ASN A 590 -6.60 -7.49 -21.62
N CYS A 591 -6.27 -7.76 -22.88
CA CYS A 591 -6.95 -7.17 -24.02
C CYS A 591 -8.35 -7.77 -24.21
N PRO A 592 -9.32 -6.98 -24.70
CA PRO A 592 -10.63 -7.50 -25.08
C PRO A 592 -10.49 -8.62 -26.12
N ASP A 593 -11.08 -9.78 -25.85
CA ASP A 593 -11.13 -10.88 -26.82
C ASP A 593 -11.85 -10.45 -28.11
N ASN A 594 -11.41 -11.01 -29.25
CA ASN A 594 -12.19 -10.96 -30.48
C ASN A 594 -13.51 -11.69 -30.26
N GLY A 595 -14.61 -10.94 -30.06
CA GLY A 595 -15.95 -11.52 -29.93
C GLY A 595 -16.29 -12.44 -31.11
N ALA A 596 -17.09 -13.48 -30.86
CA ALA A 596 -17.53 -14.39 -31.90
C ALA A 596 -18.71 -13.80 -32.69
N CYS A 597 -18.66 -13.87 -34.03
CA CYS A 597 -19.82 -13.57 -34.87
C CYS A 597 -20.76 -14.77 -34.84
N CYS A 598 -21.90 -14.64 -34.16
CA CYS A 598 -22.92 -15.69 -34.08
C CYS A 598 -24.04 -15.47 -35.09
N PHE A 599 -24.36 -16.51 -35.85
CA PHE A 599 -25.43 -16.55 -36.83
C PHE A 599 -26.75 -17.00 -36.19
N ASP A 600 -27.88 -16.64 -36.81
CA ASP A 600 -29.24 -17.01 -36.38
C ASP A 600 -29.47 -18.54 -36.32
N ASP A 601 -28.60 -19.33 -36.94
CA ASP A 601 -28.64 -20.81 -36.90
C ASP A 601 -27.91 -21.42 -35.69
N GLY A 602 -27.37 -20.57 -34.80
CA GLY A 602 -26.67 -20.99 -33.59
C GLY A 602 -25.20 -21.37 -33.81
N SER A 603 -24.66 -21.19 -35.02
CA SER A 603 -23.21 -21.30 -35.25
C SER A 603 -22.51 -19.98 -34.95
N CYS A 604 -21.27 -20.04 -34.44
CA CYS A 604 -20.43 -18.86 -34.26
C CYS A 604 -19.06 -19.09 -34.92
N THR A 605 -18.48 -18.04 -35.49
CA THR A 605 -17.14 -18.04 -36.09
C THR A 605 -16.22 -17.04 -35.38
N TYR A 606 -14.97 -17.42 -35.18
CA TYR A 606 -13.91 -16.56 -34.66
C TYR A 606 -13.19 -15.86 -35.82
N GLY A 607 -13.03 -14.54 -35.72
CA GLY A 607 -12.38 -13.69 -36.72
C GLY A 607 -13.30 -13.19 -37.83
N LEU A 608 -13.08 -11.95 -38.26
CA LEU A 608 -13.78 -11.32 -39.39
C LEU A 608 -13.43 -12.07 -40.70
N PRO A 609 -14.42 -12.48 -41.51
CA PRO A 609 -14.14 -12.82 -42.90
C PRO A 609 -13.85 -11.52 -43.66
N ASN A 610 -12.68 -11.46 -44.32
CA ASN A 610 -12.26 -10.36 -45.20
C ASN A 610 -13.34 -9.90 -46.18
#